data_AF-A0A851HCJ3-F1
#
_entry.id   AF-A0A851HCJ3-F1
#
_cell.length_a   1.000
_cell.length_b   1.000
_cell.length_c   1.000
_cell.angle_alpha   90.00
_cell.angle_beta   90.00
_cell.angle_gamma   90.00
#
_symmetry.space_group_name_H-M   'P 1'
#
loop_
_entity.id
_entity.type
_entity.pdbx_description
1 polymer ?
#
loop_
_entity_poly.entity_id
_entity_poly.type
_entity_poly.pdbx_seq_one_letter_code
_entity_poly.pdbx_strand_id
1 'polypeptide(L)' 'MEREDIRKFERGILGLPDEQQDAIRAVLIEHGALFLPDSQAGGYGVRLKYSGSKAKQIDRWEGEGGPAAEDDV' A
#
# COMPACT_ATOMS: atom_id res chain seq x y z
N MET A 1 6.84 14.95 9.48
CA MET A 1 5.80 15.51 8.59
C MET A 1 4.53 15.57 9.38
N GLU A 2 3.88 16.73 9.43
CA GLU A 2 2.67 16.89 10.22
C GLU A 2 1.43 16.47 9.45
N ARG A 3 0.41 15.98 10.16
CA ARG A 3 -0.86 15.54 9.56
C ARG A 3 -1.60 16.66 8.83
N GLU A 4 -1.34 17.92 9.19
CA GLU A 4 -1.90 19.07 8.50
C GLU A 4 -1.27 19.29 7.12
N ASP A 5 0.03 19.06 6.98
CA ASP A 5 0.76 19.22 5.72
C ASP A 5 0.30 18.19 4.69
N ILE A 6 0.12 16.94 5.12
CA ILE A 6 -0.47 15.87 4.30
C ILE A 6 -1.85 16.30 3.79
N ARG A 7 -2.71 16.82 4.67
CA ARG A 7 -4.07 17.26 4.29
C ARG A 7 -4.07 18.41 3.30
N LYS A 8 -3.12 19.35 3.40
CA LYS A 8 -3.00 20.47 2.45
C LYS A 8 -2.46 19.98 1.11
N PHE A 9 -1.50 19.06 1.12
CA PHE A 9 -0.97 18.42 -0.08
C PHE A 9 -2.05 17.62 -0.84
N GLU A 10 -2.84 16.80 -0.15
CA GLU A 10 -3.95 16.04 -0.74
C GLU A 10 -5.02 16.94 -1.40
N ARG A 11 -5.18 18.18 -0.91
CA ARG A 11 -6.11 19.18 -1.47
C ARG A 11 -5.48 20.04 -2.56
N GLY A 12 -4.20 19.83 -2.89
CA GLY A 12 -3.47 20.65 -3.86
C GLY A 12 -3.20 22.09 -3.39
N ILE A 13 -3.29 22.36 -2.09
CA ILE A 13 -3.07 23.70 -1.51
C ILE A 13 -1.58 24.04 -1.41
N LEU A 14 -0.74 23.00 -1.30
CA LEU A 14 0.68 23.05 -1.00
C LEU A 14 1.36 21.92 -1.80
N GLY A 15 2.53 22.19 -2.37
CA GLY A 15 3.44 21.15 -2.86
C GLY A 15 4.40 20.70 -1.76
N LEU A 16 4.67 19.40 -1.67
CA LEU A 16 5.68 18.87 -0.75
C LEU A 16 7.06 18.83 -1.42
N PRO A 17 8.16 18.98 -0.66
CA PRO A 17 9.51 18.72 -1.17
C PRO A 17 9.64 17.29 -1.72
N ASP A 18 10.53 17.10 -2.70
CA ASP A 18 10.72 15.80 -3.36
C ASP A 18 11.03 14.67 -2.37
N GLU A 19 11.90 14.92 -1.38
CA GLU A 19 12.23 13.96 -0.31
C GLU A 19 11.00 13.48 0.47
N GLN A 20 10.03 14.37 0.69
CA GLN A 20 8.79 14.04 1.39
C GLN A 20 7.83 13.25 0.49
N GLN A 21 7.79 13.58 -0.80
CA GLN A 21 7.01 12.80 -1.78
C GLN A 21 7.58 11.38 -1.94
N ASP A 22 8.90 11.24 -1.95
CA ASP A 22 9.58 9.94 -2.00
C ASP A 22 9.34 9.12 -0.74
N ALA A 23 9.36 9.75 0.44
CA ALA A 23 9.01 9.08 1.70
C ALA A 23 7.56 8.56 1.69
N ILE A 24 6.61 9.37 1.21
CA ILE A 24 5.21 8.92 1.05
C ILE A 24 5.12 7.76 0.05
N ARG A 25 5.81 7.87 -1.09
CA ARG A 25 5.84 6.81 -2.11
C ARG A 25 6.37 5.50 -1.55
N ALA A 26 7.46 5.55 -0.78
CA ALA A 26 8.06 4.37 -0.16
C ALA A 26 7.08 3.66 0.79
N VAL A 27 6.41 4.42 1.66
CA VAL A 27 5.39 3.90 2.59
C VAL A 27 4.22 3.27 1.83
N LEU A 28 3.73 3.92 0.77
CA LEU A 28 2.66 3.35 -0.05
C LEU A 28 3.09 2.03 -0.71
N ILE A 29 4.32 1.94 -1.21
CA ILE A 29 4.87 0.72 -1.82
C ILE A 29 5.00 -0.40 -0.78
N GLU A 30 5.50 -0.08 0.41
CA GLU A 30 5.60 -1.00 1.55
C GLU A 30 4.23 -1.60 1.90
N HIS A 31 3.18 -0.78 1.88
CA HIS A 31 1.79 -1.20 2.10
C HIS A 31 1.10 -1.76 0.85
N GLY A 32 1.84 -2.05 -0.22
CA GLY A 32 1.36 -2.83 -1.36
C GLY A 32 0.84 -2.00 -2.53
N ALA A 33 1.08 -0.69 -2.58
CA ALA A 33 0.90 0.08 -3.79
C ALA A 33 2.00 -0.25 -4.81
N LEU A 34 1.63 -0.28 -6.10
CA LEU A 34 2.54 -0.40 -7.22
C LEU A 34 2.29 0.80 -8.14
N PHE A 35 3.30 1.66 -8.25
CA PHE A 35 3.29 2.77 -9.20
C PHE A 35 3.64 2.25 -10.59
N LEU A 36 2.78 2.56 -11.55
CA LEU A 36 2.96 2.24 -12.95
C LEU A 36 3.77 3.36 -13.62
N PRO A 37 4.70 3.02 -14.52
CA PRO A 37 5.45 4.02 -15.27
C PRO A 37 4.49 4.91 -16.06
N ASP A 38 4.89 6.17 -16.23
CA ASP A 38 4.08 7.19 -16.88
C ASP A 38 3.68 6.74 -18.29
N SER A 39 2.39 6.81 -18.59
CA SER A 39 1.91 6.70 -19.97
C SER A 39 2.05 8.07 -20.62
N GLN A 40 2.32 8.14 -21.92
CA GLN A 40 2.53 9.41 -22.64
C GLN A 40 1.39 10.44 -22.51
N ALA A 41 0.25 10.07 -21.90
CA ALA A 41 -0.91 10.92 -21.63
C ALA A 41 -0.84 11.72 -20.31
N GLY A 42 0.23 11.58 -19.52
CA GLY A 42 0.45 12.32 -18.28
C GLY A 42 -0.31 11.74 -17.09
N GLY A 43 0.44 11.17 -16.15
CA GLY A 43 -0.07 10.73 -14.85
C GLY A 43 0.45 9.35 -14.47
N TYR A 44 0.80 9.17 -13.19
CA TYR A 44 1.16 7.88 -12.63
C TYR A 44 -0.09 7.04 -12.38
N GLY A 45 -0.19 5.88 -13.03
CA GLY A 45 -1.14 4.86 -12.63
C GLY A 45 -0.71 4.22 -11.30
N VAL A 46 -1.67 3.85 -10.45
CA VAL A 46 -1.38 3.08 -9.22
C VAL A 46 -2.28 1.85 -9.18
N ARG A 47 -1.69 0.69 -8.86
CA ARG A 47 -2.41 -0.58 -8.65
C ARG A 47 -1.99 -1.19 -7.32
N LEU A 48 -2.88 -1.94 -6.65
CA LEU A 48 -2.48 -2.76 -5.51
C LEU A 48 -1.79 -4.05 -5.96
N LYS A 49 -0.66 -4.40 -5.35
CA LYS A 49 0.13 -5.63 -5.59
C LYS A 49 -0.71 -6.90 -5.37
N TYR A 50 -1.59 -6.85 -4.37
CA TYR A 50 -2.59 -7.89 -4.12
C TYR A 50 -3.98 -7.31 -4.38
N SER A 51 -4.76 -7.97 -5.23
CA SER A 51 -6.18 -7.61 -5.35
C SER A 51 -6.89 -7.86 -4.02
N GLY A 52 -7.97 -7.13 -3.75
CA GLY A 52 -8.77 -7.38 -2.54
C GLY A 52 -9.30 -8.81 -2.45
N SER A 53 -9.50 -9.50 -3.59
CA SER A 53 -9.82 -10.93 -3.63
C SER A 53 -8.67 -11.82 -3.15
N LYS A 54 -7.43 -11.50 -3.50
CA LYS A 54 -6.23 -12.24 -3.10
C LYS A 54 -5.88 -12.00 -1.64
N ALA A 55 -6.01 -10.76 -1.15
CA ALA A 55 -5.86 -10.45 0.27
C ALA A 55 -6.85 -11.26 1.14
N LYS A 56 -8.13 -11.28 0.76
CA LYS A 56 -9.16 -12.09 1.47
C LYS A 56 -8.90 -13.60 1.44
N GLN A 57 -8.21 -14.12 0.42
CA GLN A 57 -7.83 -15.53 0.37
C GLN A 57 -6.64 -15.83 1.30
N ILE A 58 -5.65 -14.93 1.37
CA ILE A 58 -4.53 -15.03 2.31
C ILE A 58 -5.06 -15.04 3.75
N ASP A 59 -5.93 -14.09 4.11
CA ASP A 59 -6.53 -14.01 5.45
C ASP A 59 -7.28 -15.31 5.84
N ARG A 60 -7.92 -15.97 4.86
CA ARG A 60 -8.59 -17.26 5.10
C ARG A 60 -7.62 -18.40 5.35
N TRP A 61 -6.54 -18.48 4.57
CA TRP A 61 -5.52 -19.52 4.74
C TRP A 61 -4.75 -19.37 6.06
N GLU A 62 -4.55 -18.16 6.56
CA GLU A 62 -4.00 -17.92 7.90
C GLU A 62 -4.98 -18.35 9.01
N GLY A 63 -6.29 -18.25 8.77
CA GLY A 63 -7.34 -18.65 9.71
C GLY A 63 -7.69 -20.15 9.73
N GLU A 64 -7.14 -20.95 8.81
CA GLU A 64 -7.39 -22.41 8.70
C GLU A 64 -6.47 -23.26 9.60
N GLY A 65 -5.49 -22.65 10.26
CA GLY A 65 -4.67 -23.28 11.29
C GLY A 65 -5.46 -23.50 12.59
N GLY A 66 -6.32 -24.51 12.63
CA GLY A 66 -6.91 -25.01 13.88
C GLY A 66 -5.80 -25.40 14.90
N PRO A 67 -6.12 -25.52 16.20
CA PRO A 67 -5.13 -25.84 17.22
C PRO A 67 -4.36 -27.11 16.84
N ALA A 68 -3.03 -27.07 16.93
CA ALA A 68 -2.19 -28.23 16.69
C ALA A 68 -2.59 -29.33 17.68
N ALA A 69 -3.13 -30.43 17.17
CA ALA A 69 -3.30 -31.64 17.96
C ALA A 69 -1.90 -32.15 18.32
N GLU A 70 -1.65 -32.48 19.59
CA GLU A 70 -0.44 -33.22 19.98
C GLU A 70 -0.52 -34.59 19.30
N ASP A 71 0.25 -34.76 18.22
CA ASP A 71 0.48 -36.05 17.59
C ASP A 71 1.61 -36.73 18.35
N ASP A 72 1.25 -37.60 19.31
CA ASP A 72 2.19 -38.52 19.96
C ASP A 72 2.60 -39.59 18.92
N VAL A 73 3.77 -39.38 18.31
CA VAL A 73 4.48 -40.37 17.46
C VAL A 73 5.45 -41.24 18.24
#